data_AF-A0A0G0V8D8-F1
#
_entry.id   AF-A0A0G0V8D8-F1
#
_cell.length_a   1.000
_cell.length_b   1.000
_cell.length_c   1.000
_cell.angle_alpha   90.00
_cell.angle_beta   90.00
_cell.angle_gamma   90.00
#
_symmetry.space_group_name_H-M   'P 1'
#
loop_
_entity.id
_entity.type
_entity.pdbx_description
1 polymer ?
#
loop_
_entity_poly.entity_id
_entity_poly.type
_entity_poly.pdbx_seq_one_letter_code
_entity_poly.pdbx_strand_id
1 'polypeptide(L)'
;MPPRKKSASPRAKKNKEASVLEDVFPIRVDSAEEVSAPEEGFSPSPKFYKVIATTFLIATILLVIFVVFLTGGKATISLKLKPQTVKANTNLMVVEKPASGQVGGLALGTVVTGEKVFSPSGGTEIPGAATGEVILYNKTNSAQPLVATTRLLSPDGILFRLTKSTNVPANGQIKAAVYADKSGKDGEIGPTKFTIPGLSEIKQKDIYAESKTKMSGGVKRISALTEADLKTAEEALVADLYSTGQGKLVNIAKTSSSAYAASLYTYIKNSVKTDAKIGAVSDSFKMTGEVQVFTFKTG
;
A
#
# COMPACT_ATOMS: atom_id res chain seq x y z
N MET A 1 12.59 -28.57 -35.39
CA MET A 1 13.76 -29.44 -35.13
C MET A 1 13.77 -29.78 -33.64
N PRO A 2 13.35 -30.99 -33.21
CA PRO A 2 13.39 -31.39 -31.80
C PRO A 2 14.62 -32.27 -31.53
N PRO A 3 15.28 -32.20 -30.36
CA PRO A 3 16.24 -33.23 -29.97
C PRO A 3 15.50 -34.45 -29.41
N ARG A 4 15.28 -35.39 -30.33
CA ARG A 4 15.49 -36.84 -30.29
C ARG A 4 15.87 -37.50 -28.93
N LYS A 5 15.01 -38.45 -28.53
CA LYS A 5 15.26 -39.57 -27.59
C LYS A 5 16.49 -40.42 -27.98
N LYS A 6 17.19 -40.95 -26.97
CA LYS A 6 17.85 -42.28 -26.88
C LYS A 6 17.77 -42.69 -25.39
N SER A 7 17.21 -43.80 -24.90
CA SER A 7 17.10 -45.23 -25.26
C SER A 7 18.43 -46.01 -25.25
N ALA A 8 18.60 -46.85 -24.21
CA ALA A 8 19.29 -48.16 -24.11
C ALA A 8 19.75 -48.35 -22.64
N SER A 9 19.21 -49.22 -21.77
CA SER A 9 19.07 -50.70 -21.79
C SER A 9 20.43 -51.42 -21.78
N PRO A 10 20.60 -52.65 -21.22
CA PRO A 10 19.96 -53.37 -20.09
C PRO A 10 21.04 -54.02 -19.15
N ARG A 11 20.62 -55.04 -18.35
CA ARG A 11 21.40 -56.21 -17.85
C ARG A 11 21.88 -56.12 -16.38
N ALA A 12 21.79 -57.14 -15.53
CA ALA A 12 21.01 -58.37 -15.47
C ALA A 12 21.12 -58.93 -14.03
N LYS A 13 20.01 -59.50 -13.56
CA LYS A 13 19.84 -60.72 -12.74
C LYS A 13 21.04 -61.24 -11.91
N LYS A 14 20.77 -61.54 -10.63
CA LYS A 14 20.94 -62.92 -10.14
C LYS A 14 19.90 -63.27 -9.06
N ASN A 15 19.17 -64.34 -9.36
CA ASN A 15 18.18 -65.02 -8.54
C ASN A 15 18.78 -65.59 -7.25
N LYS A 16 17.92 -65.79 -6.24
CA LYS A 16 17.94 -67.05 -5.49
C LYS A 16 16.49 -67.53 -5.30
N GLU A 17 16.18 -68.58 -6.04
CA GLU A 17 15.00 -69.42 -5.89
C GLU A 17 15.13 -70.28 -4.63
N ALA A 18 13.98 -70.57 -4.03
CA ALA A 18 13.64 -71.87 -3.45
C ALA A 18 12.12 -72.00 -3.63
N SER A 19 11.69 -72.61 -4.75
CA SER A 19 11.08 -73.96 -4.79
C SER A 19 9.78 -74.03 -3.96
N VAL A 20 8.63 -73.71 -4.55
CA VAL A 20 7.75 -74.66 -5.29
C VAL A 20 7.45 -75.90 -4.47
N LEU A 21 6.18 -76.07 -4.11
CA LEU A 21 5.34 -77.19 -4.56
C LEU A 21 3.90 -76.94 -4.08
N GLU A 22 3.03 -76.54 -5.02
CA GLU A 22 1.62 -76.92 -4.95
C GLU A 22 1.56 -78.43 -5.16
N ASP A 23 0.91 -79.15 -4.26
CA ASP A 23 0.33 -80.45 -4.57
C ASP A 23 -1.08 -80.50 -4.00
N VAL A 24 -2.03 -80.57 -4.94
CA VAL A 24 -3.41 -80.99 -4.73
C VAL A 24 -3.41 -82.51 -4.47
N PHE A 25 -4.51 -83.02 -3.88
CA PHE A 25 -4.98 -84.43 -3.73
C PHE A 25 -5.05 -84.92 -2.29
N PRO A 26 -5.96 -85.87 -1.97
CA PRO A 26 -7.41 -85.82 -2.09
C PRO A 26 -8.09 -86.11 -0.73
N ILE A 27 -9.41 -85.92 -0.65
CA ILE A 27 -10.21 -86.38 0.50
C ILE A 27 -10.08 -87.90 0.61
N ARG A 28 -9.47 -88.39 1.70
CA ARG A 28 -9.53 -89.79 2.11
C ARG A 28 -10.12 -89.85 3.51
N VAL A 29 -11.32 -90.43 3.59
CA VAL A 29 -11.96 -90.80 4.84
C VAL A 29 -11.30 -92.10 5.29
N ASP A 30 -10.63 -92.10 6.43
CA ASP A 30 -10.31 -93.33 7.16
C ASP A 30 -10.41 -93.09 8.66
N SER A 31 -11.37 -93.81 9.23
CA SER A 31 -11.40 -94.52 10.51
C SER A 31 -10.70 -93.95 11.76
N ALA A 32 -11.48 -94.00 12.83
CA ALA A 32 -11.21 -93.53 14.18
C ALA A 32 -9.91 -94.06 14.83
N GLU A 33 -9.22 -93.14 15.51
CA GLU A 33 -8.56 -93.42 16.80
C GLU A 33 -8.98 -92.34 17.80
N GLU A 34 -9.71 -92.75 18.83
CA GLU A 34 -9.86 -92.00 20.07
C GLU A 34 -8.49 -91.90 20.74
N VAL A 35 -7.83 -90.76 20.58
CA VAL A 35 -6.68 -90.39 21.40
C VAL A 35 -7.20 -89.75 22.68
N SER A 36 -7.34 -90.57 23.71
CA SER A 36 -7.62 -90.15 25.08
C SER A 36 -6.48 -89.28 25.61
N ALA A 37 -6.67 -87.96 25.56
CA ALA A 37 -5.86 -87.02 26.31
C ALA A 37 -6.19 -87.17 27.81
N PRO A 38 -5.20 -87.16 28.72
CA PRO A 38 -5.46 -87.22 30.14
C PRO A 38 -6.23 -85.95 30.55
N GLU A 39 -7.46 -86.11 31.04
CA GLU A 39 -8.16 -85.07 31.78
C GLU A 39 -7.48 -84.89 33.13
N GLU A 40 -6.34 -84.19 33.14
CA GLU A 40 -5.87 -83.57 34.37
C GLU A 40 -6.82 -82.42 34.69
N GLY A 41 -7.78 -82.71 35.56
CA GLY A 41 -8.63 -81.72 36.20
C GLY A 41 -7.77 -80.69 36.92
N PHE A 42 -7.49 -79.58 36.25
CA PHE A 42 -6.94 -78.39 36.89
C PHE A 42 -7.98 -77.87 37.86
N SER A 43 -7.95 -78.35 39.11
CA SER A 43 -8.73 -77.83 40.24
C SER A 43 -7.92 -76.70 40.87
N PRO A 44 -8.15 -75.44 40.49
CA PRO A 44 -7.35 -74.35 41.00
C PRO A 44 -7.65 -74.16 42.48
N SER A 45 -6.61 -73.92 43.28
CA SER A 45 -6.82 -73.63 44.71
C SER A 45 -7.76 -72.42 44.89
N PRO A 46 -8.52 -72.31 46.00
CA PRO A 46 -9.41 -71.17 46.26
C PRO A 46 -8.71 -69.80 46.20
N LYS A 47 -7.37 -69.77 46.36
CA LYS A 47 -6.54 -68.58 46.21
C LYS A 47 -6.36 -68.15 44.75
N PHE A 48 -6.34 -69.10 43.81
CA PHE A 48 -6.21 -68.83 42.38
C PHE A 48 -7.48 -68.19 41.80
N TYR A 49 -8.67 -68.66 42.17
CA TYR A 49 -9.94 -68.00 41.83
C TYR A 49 -10.05 -66.59 42.42
N LYS A 50 -9.52 -66.36 43.63
CA LYS A 50 -9.47 -65.00 44.21
C LYS A 50 -8.57 -64.08 43.39
N VAL A 51 -7.43 -64.55 42.88
CA VAL A 51 -6.52 -63.75 42.03
C VAL A 51 -7.14 -63.46 40.66
N ILE A 52 -7.83 -64.43 40.06
CA ILE A 52 -8.54 -64.21 38.79
C ILE A 52 -9.72 -63.25 38.98
N ALA A 53 -10.49 -63.41 40.05
CA ALA A 53 -11.61 -62.52 40.36
C ALA A 53 -11.13 -61.09 40.66
N THR A 54 -10.02 -60.90 41.37
CA THR A 54 -9.47 -59.56 41.63
C THR A 54 -8.85 -58.93 40.39
N THR A 55 -8.15 -59.70 39.55
CA THR A 55 -7.62 -59.18 38.28
C THR A 55 -8.75 -58.79 37.32
N PHE A 56 -9.81 -59.59 37.22
CA PHE A 56 -10.99 -59.25 36.43
C PHE A 56 -11.72 -58.01 36.96
N LEU A 57 -11.86 -57.89 38.29
CA LEU A 57 -12.45 -56.71 38.93
C LEU A 57 -11.62 -55.44 38.65
N ILE A 58 -10.29 -55.52 38.79
CA ILE A 58 -9.38 -54.39 38.51
C ILE A 58 -9.43 -54.01 37.03
N ALA A 59 -9.42 -54.99 36.12
CA ALA A 59 -9.53 -54.74 34.69
C ALA A 59 -10.87 -54.06 34.32
N THR A 60 -11.96 -54.47 34.95
CA THR A 60 -13.28 -53.86 34.75
C THR A 60 -13.31 -52.42 35.24
N ILE A 61 -12.73 -52.15 36.41
CA ILE A 61 -12.62 -50.79 36.96
C ILE A 61 -11.77 -49.89 36.05
N LEU A 62 -10.64 -50.39 35.55
CA LEU A 62 -9.79 -49.66 34.62
C LEU A 62 -10.51 -49.34 33.31
N LEU A 63 -11.29 -50.28 32.79
CA LEU A 63 -12.09 -50.07 31.58
C LEU A 63 -13.15 -48.98 31.80
N VAL A 64 -13.85 -49.00 32.92
CA VAL A 64 -14.84 -47.96 33.27
C VAL A 64 -14.17 -46.59 33.38
N ILE A 65 -13.00 -46.48 34.04
CA ILE A 65 -12.24 -45.23 34.14
C ILE A 65 -11.84 -44.72 32.75
N PHE A 66 -11.39 -45.61 31.87
CA PHE A 66 -10.99 -45.26 30.50
C PHE A 66 -12.17 -44.71 29.69
N VAL A 67 -13.35 -45.33 29.77
CA VAL A 67 -14.56 -44.84 29.09
C VAL A 67 -15.00 -43.48 29.62
N VAL A 68 -14.97 -43.27 30.94
CA VAL A 68 -15.29 -41.98 31.56
C VAL A 68 -14.29 -40.89 31.13
N PHE A 69 -13.00 -41.22 31.05
CA PHE A 69 -11.97 -40.31 30.58
C PHE A 69 -12.20 -39.89 29.13
N LEU A 70 -12.55 -40.83 28.24
CA LEU A 70 -12.86 -40.52 26.84
C LEU A 70 -14.11 -39.64 26.69
N THR A 71 -15.09 -39.81 27.58
CA THR A 71 -16.36 -39.05 27.54
C THR A 71 -16.20 -37.60 28.03
N GLY A 72 -15.13 -37.28 28.76
CA GLY A 72 -14.87 -35.94 29.30
C GLY A 72 -14.36 -34.91 28.30
N GLY A 73 -14.04 -35.31 27.06
CA GLY A 73 -13.49 -34.42 26.03
C GLY A 73 -14.51 -33.39 25.53
N LYS A 74 -14.48 -32.17 26.07
CA LYS A 74 -15.27 -31.05 25.55
C LYS A 74 -14.56 -30.41 24.35
N ALA A 75 -15.11 -30.57 23.15
CA ALA A 75 -14.66 -29.87 21.96
C ALA A 75 -15.23 -28.44 21.95
N THR A 76 -14.44 -27.46 22.40
CA THR A 76 -14.84 -26.04 22.33
C THR A 76 -14.57 -25.49 20.94
N ILE A 77 -15.61 -25.37 20.11
CA ILE A 77 -15.51 -24.76 18.78
C ILE A 77 -15.50 -23.24 18.95
N SER A 78 -14.32 -22.61 18.83
CA SER A 78 -14.18 -21.14 18.88
C SER A 78 -14.30 -20.57 17.47
N LEU A 79 -15.50 -20.10 17.12
CA LEU A 79 -15.75 -19.44 15.83
C LEU A 79 -15.40 -17.95 15.94
N LYS A 80 -14.16 -17.57 15.60
CA LYS A 80 -13.78 -16.16 15.45
C LYS A 80 -14.21 -15.66 14.06
N LEU A 81 -15.44 -15.17 13.96
CA LEU A 81 -15.91 -14.48 12.76
C LEU A 81 -15.11 -13.18 12.58
N LYS A 82 -14.29 -13.10 11.53
CA LYS A 82 -13.70 -11.82 11.10
C LYS A 82 -14.85 -10.95 10.56
N PRO A 83 -15.09 -9.74 11.08
CA PRO A 83 -16.10 -8.86 10.53
C PRO A 83 -15.71 -8.51 9.09
N GLN A 84 -16.54 -8.95 8.14
CA GLN A 84 -16.44 -8.54 6.74
C GLN A 84 -17.24 -7.24 6.59
N THR A 85 -16.54 -6.14 6.33
CA THR A 85 -17.17 -4.84 6.11
C THR A 85 -17.90 -4.86 4.77
N VAL A 86 -19.20 -5.12 4.79
CA VAL A 86 -20.06 -5.03 3.60
C VAL A 86 -20.27 -3.55 3.29
N LYS A 87 -19.71 -3.08 2.17
CA LYS A 87 -19.98 -1.74 1.66
C LYS A 87 -21.39 -1.75 1.02
N ALA A 88 -22.37 -1.22 1.73
CA ALA A 88 -23.69 -0.96 1.16
C ALA A 88 -23.62 0.33 0.32
N ASN A 89 -23.70 0.20 -1.00
CA ASN A 89 -23.80 1.34 -1.90
C ASN A 89 -25.30 1.64 -2.11
N THR A 90 -25.82 2.61 -1.36
CA THR A 90 -27.20 3.08 -1.53
C THR A 90 -27.18 4.42 -2.27
N ASN A 91 -27.93 4.51 -3.37
CA ASN A 91 -28.16 5.77 -4.06
C ASN A 91 -29.20 6.57 -3.29
N LEU A 92 -28.77 7.64 -2.62
CA LEU A 92 -29.67 8.57 -1.93
C LEU A 92 -29.99 9.75 -2.84
N MET A 93 -31.26 9.89 -3.23
CA MET A 93 -31.77 11.10 -3.88
C MET A 93 -32.32 12.05 -2.81
N VAL A 94 -31.64 13.18 -2.65
CA VAL A 94 -32.07 14.27 -1.78
C VAL A 94 -32.83 15.29 -2.62
N VAL A 95 -34.09 15.54 -2.28
CA VAL A 95 -34.97 16.48 -2.99
C VAL A 95 -35.70 17.38 -2.00
N GLU A 96 -36.01 18.61 -2.41
CA GLU A 96 -36.66 19.60 -1.54
C GLU A 96 -38.10 19.19 -1.17
N LYS A 97 -38.77 18.40 -2.01
CA LYS A 97 -40.11 17.83 -1.77
C LYS A 97 -40.07 16.32 -1.96
N PRO A 98 -39.89 15.51 -0.89
CA PRO A 98 -39.73 14.07 -1.01
C PRO A 98 -41.05 13.35 -1.30
N ALA A 99 -41.02 12.39 -2.22
CA ALA A 99 -42.02 11.31 -2.32
C ALA A 99 -41.66 10.15 -1.36
N SER A 100 -42.53 9.13 -1.26
CA SER A 100 -42.25 7.93 -0.45
C SER A 100 -40.95 7.25 -0.91
N GLY A 101 -39.97 7.12 -0.01
CA GLY A 101 -38.63 6.58 -0.30
C GLY A 101 -37.56 7.61 -0.67
N GLN A 102 -37.87 8.91 -0.71
CA GLN A 102 -36.90 10.00 -0.90
C GLN A 102 -36.62 10.73 0.40
N VAL A 103 -35.39 11.26 0.52
CA VAL A 103 -35.00 12.04 1.70
C VAL A 103 -35.23 13.52 1.40
N GLY A 104 -36.08 14.15 2.20
CA GLY A 104 -36.32 15.59 2.17
C GLY A 104 -35.07 16.34 2.62
N GLY A 105 -34.53 17.20 1.76
CA GLY A 105 -33.34 17.97 2.12
C GLY A 105 -32.81 18.86 1.01
N LEU A 106 -31.80 19.65 1.37
CA LEU A 106 -31.07 20.51 0.44
C LEU A 106 -29.64 19.95 0.28
N ALA A 107 -29.25 19.69 -0.97
CA ALA A 107 -27.92 19.19 -1.31
C ALA A 107 -27.12 20.27 -2.04
N LEU A 108 -25.90 20.53 -1.57
CA LEU A 108 -24.93 21.40 -2.23
C LEU A 108 -23.76 20.54 -2.71
N GLY A 109 -23.36 20.75 -3.97
CA GLY A 109 -22.24 20.04 -4.58
C GLY A 109 -21.19 21.02 -5.10
N THR A 110 -19.93 20.63 -5.04
CA THR A 110 -18.85 21.31 -5.75
C THR A 110 -17.94 20.29 -6.41
N VAL A 111 -17.41 20.66 -7.57
CA VAL A 111 -16.43 19.88 -8.31
C VAL A 111 -15.08 20.57 -8.17
N VAL A 112 -14.07 19.82 -7.74
CA VAL A 112 -12.69 20.29 -7.63
C VAL A 112 -11.81 19.41 -8.50
N THR A 113 -11.17 20.04 -9.49
CA THR A 113 -10.15 19.43 -10.32
C THR A 113 -8.77 19.92 -9.88
N GLY A 114 -7.76 19.07 -9.97
CA GLY A 114 -6.38 19.51 -9.79
C GLY A 114 -5.39 18.50 -10.34
N GLU A 115 -4.14 18.95 -10.43
CA GLU A 115 -3.01 18.14 -10.82
C GLU A 115 -1.90 18.24 -9.78
N LYS A 116 -1.18 17.14 -9.57
CA LYS A 116 -0.04 17.10 -8.66
C LYS A 116 1.03 16.18 -9.22
N VAL A 117 2.28 16.60 -9.04
CA VAL A 117 3.46 15.82 -9.42
C VAL A 117 3.95 15.08 -8.20
N PHE A 118 4.16 13.78 -8.35
CA PHE A 118 4.66 12.89 -7.31
C PHE A 118 5.99 12.29 -7.74
N SER A 119 6.79 11.86 -6.77
CA SER A 119 8.03 11.12 -7.00
C SER A 119 7.91 9.71 -6.42
N PRO A 120 8.52 8.69 -7.04
CA PRO A 120 8.53 7.33 -6.50
C PRO A 120 9.14 7.28 -5.08
N SER A 121 8.66 6.37 -4.24
CA SER A 121 9.13 6.24 -2.85
C SER A 121 10.51 5.60 -2.74
N GLY A 122 10.87 4.71 -3.67
CA GLY A 122 12.17 4.03 -3.73
C GLY A 122 13.19 4.68 -4.66
N GLY A 123 14.27 3.95 -4.92
CA GLY A 123 15.18 4.24 -6.04
C GLY A 123 16.57 4.74 -5.68
N THR A 124 17.30 5.11 -6.72
CA THR A 124 18.66 5.67 -6.62
C THR A 124 18.59 7.19 -6.73
N GLU A 125 19.35 7.86 -5.87
CA GLU A 125 19.54 9.30 -5.92
C GLU A 125 20.52 9.65 -7.04
N ILE A 126 20.09 10.48 -7.99
CA ILE A 126 20.93 11.05 -9.04
C ILE A 126 21.05 12.57 -8.82
N PRO A 127 22.22 13.16 -9.14
CA PRO A 127 22.39 14.61 -9.08
C PRO A 127 21.41 15.31 -10.02
N GLY A 128 20.63 16.25 -9.49
CA GLY A 128 19.72 17.12 -10.24
C GLY A 128 20.12 18.59 -10.08
N ALA A 129 19.59 19.47 -10.92
CA ALA A 129 19.76 20.91 -10.72
C ALA A 129 18.69 21.43 -9.75
N ALA A 130 19.11 21.99 -8.61
CA ALA A 130 18.19 22.61 -7.68
C ALA A 130 17.49 23.81 -8.33
N THR A 131 16.19 23.95 -8.10
CA THR A 131 15.37 25.03 -8.64
C THR A 131 14.64 25.77 -7.53
N GLY A 132 14.23 27.00 -7.83
CA GLY A 132 13.36 27.77 -6.95
C GLY A 132 13.00 29.13 -7.53
N GLU A 133 12.38 29.96 -6.69
CA GLU A 133 11.96 31.31 -7.04
C GLU A 133 12.77 32.33 -6.25
N VAL A 134 13.25 33.35 -6.94
CA VAL A 134 13.86 34.54 -6.33
C VAL A 134 13.01 35.76 -6.63
N ILE A 135 13.03 36.72 -5.71
CA ILE A 135 12.50 38.05 -5.90
C ILE A 135 13.67 38.95 -6.29
N LEU A 136 13.62 39.49 -7.50
CA LEU A 136 14.57 40.49 -7.99
C LEU A 136 14.09 41.86 -7.54
N TYR A 137 14.99 42.63 -6.94
CA TYR A 137 14.76 44.00 -6.49
C TYR A 137 15.56 44.96 -7.34
N ASN A 138 14.96 46.10 -7.67
CA ASN A 138 15.65 47.22 -8.32
C ASN A 138 15.25 48.53 -7.64
N LYS A 139 16.20 49.13 -6.93
CA LYS A 139 16.03 50.43 -6.24
C LYS A 139 16.49 51.62 -7.09
N THR A 140 16.84 51.39 -8.34
CA THR A 140 17.26 52.46 -9.26
C THR A 140 16.05 53.05 -9.99
N ASN A 141 16.25 54.25 -10.55
CA ASN A 141 15.22 54.97 -11.32
C ASN A 141 15.09 54.48 -12.77
N SER A 142 15.76 53.40 -13.16
CA SER A 142 15.70 52.84 -14.50
C SER A 142 15.42 51.35 -14.45
N ALA A 143 14.63 50.85 -15.41
CA ALA A 143 14.40 49.41 -15.52
C ALA A 143 15.71 48.69 -15.86
N GLN A 144 15.90 47.50 -15.30
CA GLN A 144 17.08 46.68 -15.54
C GLN A 144 16.68 45.38 -16.26
N PRO A 145 16.94 45.26 -17.56
CA PRO A 145 16.75 44.01 -18.27
C PRO A 145 17.83 43.01 -17.82
N LEU A 146 17.41 41.79 -17.52
CA LEU A 146 18.26 40.63 -17.24
C LEU A 146 17.95 39.54 -18.26
N VAL A 147 19.00 39.01 -18.89
CA VAL A 147 18.86 37.95 -19.90
C VAL A 147 18.60 36.60 -19.24
N ALA A 148 18.06 35.65 -20.01
CA ALA A 148 18.06 34.26 -19.57
C ALA A 148 19.51 33.83 -19.25
N THR A 149 19.68 32.96 -18.26
CA THR A 149 20.98 32.48 -17.75
C THR A 149 21.85 33.49 -17.01
N THR A 150 21.32 34.68 -16.68
CA THR A 150 22.02 35.65 -15.81
C THR A 150 22.43 34.98 -14.50
N ARG A 151 23.68 35.20 -14.11
CA ARG A 151 24.31 34.64 -12.92
C ARG A 151 23.83 35.31 -11.64
N LEU A 152 23.46 34.50 -10.66
CA LEU A 152 23.05 34.88 -9.32
C LEU A 152 23.95 34.13 -8.33
N LEU A 153 24.71 34.84 -7.51
CA LEU A 153 25.69 34.26 -6.63
C LEU A 153 25.20 34.35 -5.18
N SER A 154 25.12 33.21 -4.49
CA SER A 154 24.82 33.18 -3.06
C SER A 154 26.04 33.61 -2.23
N PRO A 155 25.86 33.95 -0.93
CA PRO A 155 26.98 34.27 -0.05
C PRO A 155 27.95 33.09 0.12
N ASP A 156 27.44 31.86 0.00
CA ASP A 156 28.20 30.61 0.08
C ASP A 156 28.93 30.26 -1.24
N GLY A 157 28.90 31.16 -2.23
CA GLY A 157 29.57 30.96 -3.52
C GLY A 157 28.83 30.02 -4.49
N ILE A 158 27.57 29.68 -4.21
CA ILE A 158 26.77 28.78 -5.05
C ILE A 158 26.11 29.59 -6.16
N LEU A 159 26.34 29.17 -7.39
CA LEU A 159 25.90 29.87 -8.59
C LEU A 159 24.54 29.36 -9.07
N PHE A 160 23.61 30.29 -9.24
CA PHE A 160 22.31 30.08 -9.86
C PHE A 160 22.18 30.89 -11.14
N ARG A 161 21.24 30.48 -11.99
CA ARG A 161 20.97 31.10 -13.27
C ARG A 161 19.49 31.36 -13.44
N LEU A 162 19.15 32.50 -14.03
CA LEU A 162 17.77 32.80 -14.44
C LEU A 162 17.28 31.84 -15.51
N THR A 163 16.06 31.35 -15.35
CA THR A 163 15.42 30.44 -16.33
C THR A 163 14.94 31.19 -17.56
N LYS A 164 14.43 32.42 -17.39
CA LYS A 164 13.89 33.26 -18.45
C LYS A 164 14.45 34.67 -18.33
N SER A 165 14.48 35.40 -19.45
CA SER A 165 14.78 36.82 -19.41
C SER A 165 13.68 37.55 -18.64
N THR A 166 14.07 38.52 -17.81
CA THR A 166 13.15 39.27 -16.95
C THR A 166 13.59 40.73 -16.95
N ASN A 167 12.63 41.64 -17.09
CA ASN A 167 12.87 43.07 -16.98
C ASN A 167 12.43 43.53 -15.59
N VAL A 168 13.39 43.92 -14.75
CA VAL A 168 13.08 44.36 -13.38
C VAL A 168 12.69 45.85 -13.43
N PRO A 169 11.47 46.22 -13.04
CA PRO A 169 11.00 47.60 -13.13
C PRO A 169 11.82 48.54 -12.24
N ALA A 170 11.88 49.83 -12.58
CA ALA A 170 12.47 50.85 -11.72
C ALA A 170 11.71 50.93 -10.38
N ASN A 171 12.44 51.10 -9.27
CA ASN A 171 11.88 51.16 -7.92
C ASN A 171 10.87 50.03 -7.60
N GLY A 172 11.13 48.82 -8.09
CA GLY A 172 10.18 47.72 -8.02
C GLY A 172 10.83 46.36 -7.81
N GLN A 173 9.98 45.33 -7.80
CA GLN A 173 10.39 43.95 -7.64
C GLN A 173 9.62 43.02 -8.57
N ILE A 174 10.23 41.91 -8.95
CA ILE A 174 9.60 40.87 -9.77
C ILE A 174 10.09 39.48 -9.36
N LYS A 175 9.19 38.51 -9.39
CA LYS A 175 9.52 37.10 -9.15
C LYS A 175 10.11 36.46 -10.40
N ALA A 176 11.16 35.69 -10.23
CA ALA A 176 11.80 34.96 -11.33
C ALA A 176 12.24 33.57 -10.89
N ALA A 177 12.10 32.60 -11.81
CA ALA A 177 12.52 31.22 -11.59
C ALA A 177 14.02 31.06 -11.87
N VAL A 178 14.71 30.32 -11.01
CA VAL A 178 16.16 30.06 -11.10
C VAL A 178 16.47 28.57 -11.01
N TYR A 179 17.63 28.19 -11.55
CA TYR A 179 18.20 26.86 -11.42
C TYR A 179 19.68 26.93 -11.04
N ALA A 180 20.17 25.95 -10.28
CA ALA A 180 21.57 25.85 -9.89
C ALA A 180 22.44 25.52 -11.11
N ASP A 181 23.61 26.17 -11.22
CA ASP A 181 24.59 25.93 -12.29
C ASP A 181 25.19 24.52 -12.22
N LYS A 182 25.38 24.02 -11.00
CA LYS A 182 25.87 22.66 -10.74
C LYS A 182 24.73 21.78 -10.23
N SER A 183 24.71 20.54 -10.71
CA SER A 183 23.82 19.52 -10.18
C SER A 183 24.35 18.94 -8.88
N GLY A 184 23.46 18.50 -8.00
CA GLY A 184 23.78 17.89 -6.72
C GLY A 184 23.18 18.63 -5.52
N LYS A 185 23.35 18.02 -4.35
CA LYS A 185 22.81 18.51 -3.07
C LYS A 185 23.35 19.89 -2.68
N ASP A 186 24.52 20.27 -3.18
CA ASP A 186 25.14 21.58 -2.95
C ASP A 186 24.25 22.74 -3.45
N GLY A 187 23.37 22.49 -4.43
CA GLY A 187 22.39 23.47 -4.88
C GLY A 187 21.19 23.66 -3.95
N GLU A 188 20.99 22.81 -2.93
CA GLU A 188 19.86 22.87 -2.02
C GLU A 188 20.14 23.82 -0.84
N ILE A 189 20.05 25.12 -1.12
CA ILE A 189 20.26 26.18 -0.12
C ILE A 189 18.96 26.70 0.47
N GLY A 190 19.05 27.23 1.70
CA GLY A 190 17.95 27.93 2.34
C GLY A 190 17.63 29.30 1.70
N PRO A 191 16.64 30.02 2.25
CA PRO A 191 16.38 31.42 1.90
C PRO A 191 17.65 32.26 2.08
N THR A 192 18.04 33.00 1.04
CA THR A 192 19.25 33.82 1.07
C THR A 192 19.17 34.99 0.09
N LYS A 193 20.13 35.91 0.19
CA LYS A 193 20.30 37.04 -0.71
C LYS A 193 21.38 36.73 -1.75
N PHE A 194 21.11 37.01 -3.01
CA PHE A 194 22.02 36.80 -4.13
C PHE A 194 22.52 38.12 -4.69
N THR A 195 23.79 38.15 -5.10
CA THR A 195 24.36 39.20 -5.93
C THR A 195 24.27 38.82 -7.40
N ILE A 196 24.36 39.81 -8.29
CA ILE A 196 24.36 39.60 -9.75
C ILE A 196 25.74 40.01 -10.28
N PRO A 197 26.72 39.08 -10.36
CA PRO A 197 28.09 39.42 -10.74
C PRO A 197 28.23 40.05 -12.13
N GLY A 198 27.23 39.88 -13.00
CA GLY A 198 27.21 40.50 -14.33
C GLY A 198 26.87 42.00 -14.33
N LEU A 199 26.46 42.58 -13.20
CA LEU A 199 26.25 44.01 -13.04
C LEU A 199 27.48 44.68 -12.42
N SER A 200 27.66 45.98 -12.64
CA SER A 200 28.72 46.74 -11.96
C SER A 200 28.51 46.74 -10.44
N GLU A 201 29.59 46.84 -9.66
CA GLU A 201 29.53 46.83 -8.20
C GLU A 201 28.58 47.89 -7.62
N ILE A 202 28.52 49.06 -8.27
CA ILE A 202 27.60 50.15 -7.91
C ILE A 202 26.16 49.68 -8.08
N LYS A 203 25.82 49.06 -9.21
CA LYS A 203 24.47 48.56 -9.49
C LYS A 203 24.08 47.40 -8.58
N GLN A 204 25.03 46.55 -8.19
CA GLN A 204 24.75 45.41 -7.31
C GLN A 204 24.28 45.81 -5.90
N LYS A 205 24.57 47.04 -5.45
CA LYS A 205 24.07 47.59 -4.18
C LYS A 205 22.55 47.82 -4.23
N ASP A 206 22.05 48.25 -5.39
CA ASP A 206 20.67 48.65 -5.59
C ASP A 206 19.83 47.60 -6.34
N ILE A 207 20.49 46.67 -7.04
CA ILE A 207 19.88 45.61 -7.84
C ILE A 207 20.43 44.26 -7.39
N TYR A 208 19.57 43.48 -6.72
CA TYR A 208 19.92 42.18 -6.12
C TYR A 208 18.73 41.23 -6.18
N ALA A 209 18.95 39.96 -5.86
CA ALA A 209 17.87 38.99 -5.71
C ALA A 209 17.80 38.44 -4.29
N GLU A 210 16.65 37.94 -3.88
CA GLU A 210 16.45 37.28 -2.60
C GLU A 210 15.50 36.08 -2.78
N SER A 211 15.84 34.92 -2.22
CA SER A 211 14.89 33.82 -2.08
C SER A 211 14.22 33.87 -0.72
N LYS A 212 12.90 33.76 -0.70
CA LYS A 212 12.12 33.60 0.54
C LYS A 212 11.86 32.13 0.89
N THR A 213 11.99 31.24 -0.10
CA THR A 213 11.87 29.80 0.02
C THR A 213 13.21 29.12 -0.21
N LYS A 214 13.37 27.90 0.30
CA LYS A 214 14.55 27.07 0.00
C LYS A 214 14.59 26.68 -1.48
N MET A 215 15.79 26.51 -2.00
CA MET A 215 16.03 25.86 -3.29
C MET A 215 15.99 24.34 -3.09
N SER A 216 15.41 23.61 -4.04
CA SER A 216 15.24 22.15 -3.93
C SER A 216 15.31 21.44 -5.27
N GLY A 217 15.54 20.13 -5.26
CA GLY A 217 15.67 19.33 -6.48
C GLY A 217 17.13 19.17 -6.93
N GLY A 218 18.07 19.45 -6.02
CA GLY A 218 19.49 19.14 -6.22
C GLY A 218 19.75 17.63 -6.23
N VAL A 219 18.81 16.85 -5.68
CA VAL A 219 18.78 15.39 -5.79
C VAL A 219 17.45 14.96 -6.38
N LYS A 220 17.50 14.12 -7.41
CA LYS A 220 16.33 13.46 -7.98
C LYS A 220 16.37 11.98 -7.61
N ARG A 221 15.23 11.41 -7.21
CA ARG A 221 15.11 9.97 -6.99
C ARG A 221 14.49 9.34 -8.22
N ILE A 222 15.21 8.41 -8.84
CA ILE A 222 14.69 7.60 -9.94
C ILE A 222 14.40 6.19 -9.46
N SER A 223 13.18 5.72 -9.70
CA SER A 223 12.79 4.34 -9.41
C SER A 223 11.80 3.85 -10.45
N ALA A 224 11.71 2.53 -10.58
CA ALA A 224 10.57 1.92 -11.23
C ALA A 224 9.30 2.22 -10.41
N LEU A 225 8.27 2.72 -11.08
CA LEU A 225 7.00 3.05 -10.45
C LEU A 225 6.27 1.79 -10.00
N THR A 226 5.90 1.72 -8.72
CA THR A 226 5.14 0.59 -8.16
C THR A 226 3.65 0.90 -8.05
N GLU A 227 2.83 -0.14 -7.91
CA GLU A 227 1.39 0.02 -7.62
C GLU A 227 1.16 0.73 -6.27
N ALA A 228 2.03 0.51 -5.28
CA ALA A 228 1.95 1.17 -3.99
C ALA A 228 2.21 2.68 -4.10
N ASP A 229 3.15 3.10 -4.95
CA ASP A 229 3.41 4.52 -5.22
C ASP A 229 2.20 5.20 -5.85
N LEU A 230 1.58 4.57 -6.86
CA LEU A 230 0.39 5.09 -7.52
C LEU A 230 -0.78 5.20 -6.56
N LYS A 231 -1.02 4.18 -5.74
CA LYS A 231 -2.10 4.19 -4.74
C LYS A 231 -1.90 5.26 -3.68
N THR A 232 -0.69 5.41 -3.17
CA THR A 232 -0.37 6.42 -2.15
C THR A 232 -0.51 7.84 -2.72
N ALA A 233 -0.07 8.04 -3.96
CA ALA A 233 -0.21 9.31 -4.67
C ALA A 233 -1.68 9.64 -4.98
N GLU A 234 -2.48 8.64 -5.36
CA GLU A 234 -3.93 8.77 -5.53
C GLU A 234 -4.62 9.20 -4.23
N GLU A 235 -4.36 8.49 -3.13
CA GLU A 235 -4.92 8.81 -1.81
C GLU A 235 -4.54 10.22 -1.37
N ALA A 236 -3.28 10.62 -1.57
CA ALA A 236 -2.79 11.96 -1.25
C ALA A 236 -3.44 13.05 -2.10
N LEU A 237 -3.61 12.83 -3.41
CA LEU A 237 -4.27 13.78 -4.31
C LEU A 237 -5.75 13.93 -3.96
N VAL A 238 -6.44 12.82 -3.71
CA VAL A 238 -7.86 12.82 -3.34
C VAL A 238 -8.09 13.55 -2.02
N ALA A 239 -7.23 13.32 -1.02
CA ALA A 239 -7.32 14.01 0.28
C ALA A 239 -7.15 15.54 0.14
N ASP A 240 -6.22 15.99 -0.70
CA ASP A 240 -5.94 17.42 -0.96
C ASP A 240 -7.10 18.11 -1.68
N LEU A 241 -7.61 17.48 -2.75
CA LEU A 241 -8.78 17.95 -3.49
C LEU A 241 -10.05 17.94 -2.63
N TYR A 242 -10.21 16.92 -1.78
CA TYR A 242 -11.31 16.82 -0.84
C TYR A 242 -11.31 17.93 0.20
N SER A 243 -10.16 18.23 0.80
CA SER A 243 -10.00 19.34 1.75
C SER A 243 -10.32 20.68 1.09
N THR A 244 -9.85 20.88 -0.14
CA THR A 244 -10.18 22.07 -0.95
C THR A 244 -11.69 22.16 -1.24
N GLY A 245 -12.33 21.05 -1.59
CA GLY A 245 -13.77 20.97 -1.84
C GLY A 245 -14.60 21.30 -0.61
N GLN A 246 -14.23 20.77 0.56
CA GLN A 246 -14.86 21.13 1.83
C GLN A 246 -14.75 22.64 2.11
N GLY A 247 -13.56 23.23 1.93
CA GLY A 247 -13.36 24.67 2.09
C GLY A 247 -14.28 25.50 1.18
N LYS A 248 -14.43 25.09 -0.08
CA LYS A 248 -15.37 25.73 -1.02
C LYS A 248 -16.83 25.58 -0.58
N LEU A 249 -17.25 24.39 -0.16
CA LEU A 249 -18.62 24.16 0.31
C LEU A 249 -18.95 24.95 1.57
N VAL A 250 -18.03 25.07 2.52
CA VAL A 250 -18.22 25.91 3.72
C VAL A 250 -18.46 27.37 3.33
N ASN A 251 -17.73 27.88 2.33
CA ASN A 251 -17.94 29.24 1.85
C ASN A 251 -19.31 29.40 1.16
N ILE A 252 -19.70 28.45 0.31
CA ILE A 252 -21.02 28.44 -0.36
C ILE A 252 -22.14 28.39 0.69
N ALA A 253 -22.00 27.54 1.71
CA ALA A 253 -22.97 27.39 2.79
C ALA A 253 -23.12 28.68 3.63
N LYS A 254 -22.01 29.39 3.90
CA LYS A 254 -22.04 30.70 4.60
C LYS A 254 -22.78 31.77 3.80
N THR A 255 -22.58 31.83 2.49
CA THR A 255 -23.25 32.82 1.62
C THR A 255 -24.74 32.52 1.44
N SER A 256 -25.17 31.27 1.63
CA SER A 256 -26.55 30.82 1.36
C SER A 256 -27.52 30.98 2.55
N SER A 257 -27.16 31.75 3.59
CA SER A 257 -28.02 32.21 4.70
C SER A 257 -28.96 31.18 5.36
N SER A 258 -28.57 29.90 5.43
CA SER A 258 -29.28 28.91 6.26
C SER A 258 -28.30 27.98 6.97
N ALA A 259 -28.66 27.62 8.20
CA ALA A 259 -27.85 26.87 9.14
C ALA A 259 -27.43 25.47 8.62
N TYR A 260 -26.30 25.38 7.93
CA TYR A 260 -25.60 24.15 7.51
C TYR A 260 -24.64 23.57 8.57
N ALA A 261 -24.72 24.04 9.82
CA ALA A 261 -23.61 23.91 10.76
C ALA A 261 -23.42 22.53 11.45
N ALA A 262 -24.21 21.47 11.18
CA ALA A 262 -24.23 20.34 12.14
C ALA A 262 -24.12 18.90 11.61
N SER A 263 -24.29 18.62 10.32
CA SER A 263 -24.20 17.23 9.84
C SER A 263 -23.91 17.13 8.34
N LEU A 264 -22.68 17.48 7.96
CA LEU A 264 -22.20 17.34 6.58
C LEU A 264 -21.86 15.86 6.31
N TYR A 265 -22.84 15.08 5.89
CA TYR A 265 -22.53 13.80 5.25
C TYR A 265 -21.89 14.10 3.90
N THR A 266 -20.67 13.60 3.73
CA THR A 266 -19.87 13.95 2.56
C THR A 266 -19.69 12.73 1.68
N TYR A 267 -20.26 12.79 0.47
CA TYR A 267 -20.02 11.81 -0.56
C TYR A 267 -18.92 12.30 -1.49
N ILE A 268 -17.96 11.42 -1.78
CA ILE A 268 -16.82 11.68 -2.63
C ILE A 268 -16.95 10.78 -3.84
N LYS A 269 -17.15 11.38 -5.01
CA LYS A 269 -16.87 10.71 -6.28
C LYS A 269 -15.56 11.26 -6.79
N ASN A 270 -14.57 10.39 -6.96
CA ASN A 270 -13.29 10.77 -7.53
C ASN A 270 -13.05 10.08 -8.89
N SER A 271 -12.24 10.71 -9.71
CA SER A 271 -11.67 10.10 -10.90
C SER A 271 -10.23 10.59 -11.00
N VAL A 272 -9.27 9.68 -10.91
CA VAL A 272 -7.85 10.00 -10.99
C VAL A 272 -7.25 9.32 -12.21
N LYS A 273 -6.47 10.09 -12.97
CA LYS A 273 -5.72 9.64 -14.14
C LYS A 273 -4.25 9.89 -13.90
N THR A 274 -3.43 8.93 -14.27
CA THR A 274 -1.97 9.08 -14.32
C THR A 274 -1.49 8.89 -15.75
N ASP A 275 -0.47 9.65 -16.13
CA ASP A 275 0.27 9.50 -17.38
C ASP A 275 1.34 8.40 -17.30
N ALA A 276 1.65 7.91 -16.09
CA ALA A 276 2.73 6.97 -15.87
C ALA A 276 2.29 5.51 -15.88
N LYS A 277 3.16 4.64 -16.41
CA LYS A 277 2.96 3.18 -16.48
C LYS A 277 3.68 2.50 -15.32
N ILE A 278 3.05 1.48 -14.75
CA ILE A 278 3.68 0.62 -13.74
C ILE A 278 4.97 0.02 -14.33
N GLY A 279 6.05 0.06 -13.56
CA GLY A 279 7.38 -0.41 -13.97
C GLY A 279 8.19 0.58 -14.80
N ALA A 280 7.63 1.74 -15.20
CA ALA A 280 8.41 2.78 -15.86
C ALA A 280 9.38 3.41 -14.86
N VAL A 281 10.65 3.57 -15.28
CA VAL A 281 11.66 4.29 -14.50
C VAL A 281 11.48 5.78 -14.75
N SER A 282 11.12 6.52 -13.71
CA SER A 282 10.96 7.97 -13.78
C SER A 282 11.40 8.64 -12.48
N ASP A 283 11.73 9.94 -12.55
CA ASP A 283 11.98 10.78 -11.37
C ASP A 283 10.69 11.38 -10.78
N SER A 284 9.65 11.44 -11.61
CA SER A 284 8.36 12.02 -11.29
C SER A 284 7.25 11.50 -12.20
N PHE A 285 6.02 11.59 -11.74
CA PHE A 285 4.82 11.31 -12.52
C PHE A 285 3.71 12.27 -12.15
N LYS A 286 2.86 12.61 -13.12
CA LYS A 286 1.75 13.53 -12.90
C LYS A 286 0.47 12.74 -12.66
N MET A 287 -0.30 13.16 -11.67
CA MET A 287 -1.67 12.69 -11.48
C MET A 287 -2.61 13.86 -11.61
N THR A 288 -3.68 13.63 -12.37
CA THR A 288 -4.80 14.56 -12.54
C THR A 288 -6.02 13.93 -11.90
N GLY A 289 -6.69 14.68 -11.04
CA GLY A 289 -7.82 14.20 -10.26
C GLY A 289 -8.99 15.15 -10.35
N GLU A 290 -10.19 14.59 -10.39
CA GLU A 290 -11.44 15.29 -10.12
C GLU A 290 -12.04 14.69 -8.86
N VAL A 291 -12.49 15.54 -7.94
CA VAL A 291 -13.24 15.17 -6.75
C VAL A 291 -14.52 15.98 -6.70
N GLN A 292 -15.65 15.28 -6.66
CA GLN A 292 -16.97 15.86 -6.41
C GLN A 292 -17.29 15.69 -4.94
N VAL A 293 -17.54 16.79 -4.25
CA VAL A 293 -17.89 16.83 -2.84
C VAL A 293 -19.33 17.31 -2.73
N PHE A 294 -20.15 16.51 -2.07
CA PHE A 294 -21.55 16.86 -1.79
C PHE A 294 -21.75 17.00 -0.30
N THR A 295 -22.58 17.95 0.11
CA THR A 295 -23.12 18.03 1.46
C THR A 295 -24.63 18.11 1.40
N PHE A 296 -25.30 17.46 2.34
CA PHE A 296 -26.75 17.52 2.45
C PHE A 296 -27.19 17.78 3.88
N LYS A 297 -28.31 18.51 4.02
CA LYS A 297 -29.03 18.66 5.27
C LYS A 297 -30.39 17.99 5.13
N THR A 298 -30.71 17.09 6.06
CA THR A 298 -32.05 16.52 6.19
C THR A 298 -32.92 17.48 6.99
N GLY A 299 -34.14 17.72 6.51
CA GLY A 299 -35.16 18.52 7.20
C GLY A 299 -35.81 17.78 8.36
#